data_AF-A0A7C3DV70-F1
#
_entry.id   AF-A0A7C3DV70-F1
#
_cell.length_a   1.000
_cell.length_b   1.000
_cell.length_c   1.000
_cell.angle_alpha   90.00
_cell.angle_beta   90.00
_cell.angle_gamma   90.00
#
_symmetry.space_group_name_H-M   'P 1'
#
loop_
_entity.id
_entity.type
_entity.pdbx_description
1 polymer ?
#
loop_
_entity_poly.entity_id
_entity_poly.type
_entity_poly.pdbx_seq_one_letter_code
_entity_poly.pdbx_strand_id
1 'polypeptide(L)'
;MDYMPGRTRVAVIGLGYVGLPLIVEFGSAGFECVGIDLDPEKIRFVNMGKSYIPDVPSDDVDKLVKSKKLSATTDFTVLKDADAI
;
A
#
# COMPACT_ATOMS: atom_id res chain seq x y z
N MET A 1 12.56 14.28 19.00
CA MET A 1 12.64 14.20 17.52
C MET A 1 11.24 13.84 17.10
N ASP A 2 10.43 14.84 16.75
CA ASP A 2 9.00 14.62 16.51
C ASP A 2 8.84 13.96 15.15
N TYR A 3 8.36 12.73 15.18
CA TYR A 3 8.06 11.96 13.99
C TYR A 3 6.80 12.53 13.33
N MET A 4 6.94 13.08 12.13
CA MET A 4 5.83 13.58 11.33
C MET A 4 5.52 12.60 10.19
N PRO A 5 4.53 11.69 10.35
CA PRO A 5 4.22 10.65 9.36
C PRO A 5 3.77 11.20 7.99
N GLY A 6 3.43 12.49 7.89
CA GLY A 6 2.93 13.10 6.67
C GLY A 6 3.94 13.24 5.53
N ARG A 7 5.20 12.82 5.70
CA ARG A 7 6.25 12.99 4.67
C ARG A 7 7.03 11.72 4.31
N THR A 8 6.80 10.61 5.01
CA THR A 8 7.53 9.35 4.78
C THR A 8 6.74 8.44 3.85
N ARG A 9 7.41 7.98 2.78
CA ARG A 9 6.85 7.06 1.81
C ARG A 9 7.38 5.64 2.03
N VAL A 10 6.48 4.71 2.32
CA VAL A 10 6.79 3.28 2.53
C VAL A 10 6.42 2.49 1.28
N ALA A 11 7.35 1.69 0.78
CA ALA A 11 7.08 0.71 -0.27
C ALA A 11 6.99 -0.69 0.34
N VAL A 12 6.14 -1.55 -0.23
CA VAL A 12 6.13 -2.99 0.09
C VAL A 12 6.17 -3.77 -1.21
N ILE A 13 7.18 -4.66 -1.34
CA ILE A 13 7.32 -5.56 -2.48
C ILE A 13 6.69 -6.92 -2.15
N GLY A 14 5.73 -7.33 -2.98
CA GLY A 14 4.88 -8.50 -2.80
C GLY A 14 3.63 -8.17 -2.00
N LEU A 15 2.46 -8.23 -2.63
CA LEU A 15 1.15 -7.97 -2.01
C LEU A 15 0.42 -9.27 -1.72
N GLY A 16 1.16 -10.24 -1.20
CA GLY A 16 0.59 -11.51 -0.74
C GLY A 16 -0.04 -11.38 0.65
N TYR A 17 -0.21 -12.55 1.29
CA TYR A 17 -0.80 -12.68 2.62
C TYR A 17 -0.16 -11.79 3.70
N VAL A 18 1.14 -11.51 3.60
CA VAL A 18 1.84 -10.65 4.57
C VAL A 18 1.90 -9.20 4.11
N GLY A 19 2.21 -8.95 2.83
CA GLY A 19 2.48 -7.61 2.34
C GLY A 19 1.25 -6.72 2.25
N LEU A 20 0.07 -7.26 1.90
CA LEU A 20 -1.15 -6.46 1.86
C LEU A 20 -1.62 -6.01 3.27
N PRO A 21 -1.70 -6.87 4.30
CA PRO A 21 -1.97 -6.39 5.65
C PRO A 21 -0.92 -5.36 6.12
N LEU A 22 0.36 -5.63 5.89
CA LEU A 22 1.44 -4.74 6.33
C LEU A 22 1.30 -3.33 5.77
N ILE A 23 1.07 -3.22 4.46
CA ILE A 23 0.96 -1.90 3.81
C ILE A 23 -0.33 -1.17 4.22
N VAL A 24 -1.41 -1.90 4.53
CA VAL A 24 -2.65 -1.32 5.06
C VAL A 24 -2.46 -0.76 6.47
N GLU A 25 -1.70 -1.44 7.33
CA GLU A 25 -1.37 -0.93 8.67
C GLU A 25 -0.53 0.36 8.58
N PHE A 26 0.48 0.39 7.69
CA PHE A 26 1.25 1.63 7.46
C PHE A 26 0.37 2.77 6.93
N GLY A 27 -0.49 2.49 5.94
CA GLY A 27 -1.42 3.50 5.43
C GLY A 27 -2.35 4.03 6.54
N SER A 28 -2.84 3.16 7.40
CA SER A 28 -3.71 3.51 8.54
C SER A 28 -2.99 4.32 9.61
N ALA A 29 -1.69 4.09 9.79
CA ALA A 29 -0.82 4.91 10.63
C ALA A 29 -0.48 6.30 10.01
N GLY A 30 -0.91 6.56 8.77
CA GLY A 30 -0.83 7.87 8.12
C GLY A 30 0.27 8.00 7.05
N PHE A 31 1.03 6.94 6.77
CA PHE A 31 2.09 6.94 5.77
C PHE A 31 1.56 6.99 4.34
N GLU A 32 2.34 7.56 3.44
CA GLU A 32 2.12 7.38 2.02
C GLU A 32 2.70 6.03 1.59
N CYS A 33 1.87 5.18 1.01
CA CYS A 33 2.23 3.80 0.75
C CYS A 33 2.13 3.46 -0.75
N VAL A 34 3.11 2.70 -1.25
CA VAL A 34 3.08 2.11 -2.58
C VAL A 34 3.36 0.61 -2.51
N GLY A 35 2.41 -0.19 -2.97
CA GLY A 35 2.56 -1.63 -3.10
C GLY A 35 3.12 -2.00 -4.48
N ILE A 36 4.05 -2.95 -4.52
CA ILE A 36 4.57 -3.51 -5.77
C ILE A 36 4.28 -5.00 -5.81
N ASP A 37 3.72 -5.49 -6.90
CA ASP A 37 3.59 -6.94 -7.16
C ASP A 37 3.72 -7.18 -8.67
N LEU A 38 4.09 -8.39 -9.08
CA LEU A 38 4.18 -8.75 -10.50
C LEU A 38 2.82 -9.12 -11.09
N ASP A 39 1.83 -9.41 -10.24
CA ASP A 39 0.49 -9.79 -10.65
C ASP A 39 -0.40 -8.56 -10.90
N PRO A 40 -0.73 -8.23 -12.17
CA PRO A 40 -1.54 -7.05 -12.50
C PRO A 40 -2.98 -7.14 -11.99
N GLU A 41 -3.52 -8.34 -11.76
CA GLU A 41 -4.86 -8.49 -11.20
C GLU A 41 -4.89 -8.02 -9.74
N LYS A 42 -3.86 -8.36 -8.95
CA LYS A 42 -3.70 -7.84 -7.58
C LYS A 42 -3.60 -6.32 -7.57
N ILE A 43 -2.80 -5.76 -8.48
CA ILE A 43 -2.66 -4.30 -8.61
C ILE A 43 -4.02 -3.65 -8.89
N ARG A 44 -4.81 -4.23 -9.80
CA ARG A 44 -6.15 -3.75 -10.12
C ARG A 44 -7.06 -3.81 -8.89
N PHE A 45 -7.11 -4.93 -8.16
CA PHE A 45 -7.94 -5.04 -6.96
C PHE A 45 -7.59 -3.99 -5.92
N VAL A 46 -6.31 -3.84 -5.58
CA VAL A 46 -5.87 -2.84 -4.58
C VAL A 46 -6.25 -1.44 -5.03
N ASN A 47 -5.95 -1.04 -6.27
CA ASN A 47 -6.29 0.31 -6.76
C ASN A 47 -7.80 0.56 -6.90
N MET A 48 -8.63 -0.49 -6.91
CA MET A 48 -10.09 -0.40 -6.82
C MET A 48 -10.61 -0.35 -5.37
N GLY A 49 -9.74 -0.30 -4.38
CA GLY A 49 -10.13 -0.35 -2.97
C GLY A 49 -10.57 -1.74 -2.51
N LYS A 50 -10.14 -2.82 -3.18
CA LYS A 50 -10.58 -4.19 -2.88
C LYS A 50 -9.43 -5.03 -2.35
N SER A 51 -9.72 -5.78 -1.31
CA SER A 51 -8.85 -6.84 -0.80
C SER A 51 -9.24 -8.19 -1.40
N TYR A 52 -8.23 -9.00 -1.70
CA TYR A 52 -8.34 -10.44 -2.01
C TYR A 52 -7.75 -11.30 -0.88
N ILE A 53 -7.34 -10.67 0.24
CA ILE A 53 -6.88 -11.35 1.45
C ILE A 53 -8.05 -11.38 2.46
N PRO A 54 -8.48 -12.58 2.92
CA PRO A 54 -9.63 -12.70 3.82
C PRO A 54 -9.52 -11.89 5.10
N ASP A 55 -8.30 -11.76 5.64
CA ASP A 55 -8.02 -11.10 6.91
C ASP A 55 -7.90 -9.56 6.79
N VAL A 56 -8.02 -9.01 5.57
CA VAL A 56 -7.96 -7.57 5.31
C VAL A 56 -9.31 -7.13 4.74
N PRO A 57 -10.14 -6.40 5.52
CA PRO A 57 -11.40 -5.87 5.02
C PRO A 57 -11.18 -4.94 3.81
N SER A 58 -12.00 -5.09 2.77
CA SER A 58 -11.92 -4.19 1.60
C SER A 58 -12.20 -2.74 1.98
N ASP A 59 -13.04 -2.49 2.99
CA ASP A 59 -13.33 -1.13 3.46
C ASP A 59 -12.07 -0.40 3.95
N ASP A 60 -11.09 -1.09 4.51
CA ASP A 60 -9.85 -0.47 4.97
C ASP A 60 -8.92 -0.14 3.80
N VAL A 61 -8.85 -1.01 2.79
CA VAL A 61 -8.14 -0.72 1.53
C VAL A 61 -8.81 0.45 0.79
N ASP A 62 -10.14 0.44 0.66
CA ASP A 62 -10.93 1.46 -0.01
C ASP A 62 -10.74 2.85 0.61
N LYS A 63 -10.78 2.95 1.95
CA LYS A 63 -10.49 4.20 2.67
C LYS A 63 -9.12 4.76 2.30
N LEU A 64 -8.08 3.91 2.34
CA LEU A 64 -6.70 4.33 2.09
C LEU A 64 -6.46 4.74 0.63
N VAL A 65 -7.08 4.04 -0.32
CA VAL A 65 -6.99 4.37 -1.74
C VAL A 65 -7.71 5.70 -2.02
N LYS A 66 -8.94 5.88 -1.49
CA LYS A 66 -9.69 7.12 -1.64
C LYS A 66 -9.00 8.32 -0.99
N SER A 67 -8.33 8.11 0.14
CA SER A 67 -7.51 9.14 0.79
C SER A 67 -6.14 9.33 0.14
N LYS A 68 -5.83 8.63 -0.96
CA LYS A 68 -4.54 8.64 -1.67
C LYS A 68 -3.34 8.24 -0.80
N LYS A 69 -3.59 7.47 0.26
CA LYS A 69 -2.56 6.94 1.16
C LYS A 69 -2.03 5.58 0.71
N LEU A 70 -2.76 4.87 -0.15
CA LEU A 70 -2.34 3.60 -0.72
C LEU A 70 -2.54 3.60 -2.23
N SER A 71 -1.53 3.13 -2.95
CA SER A 71 -1.60 2.77 -4.37
C SER A 71 -0.79 1.50 -4.62
N ALA A 72 -1.02 0.83 -5.73
CA ALA A 72 -0.25 -0.34 -6.14
C ALA A 72 0.19 -0.24 -7.60
N THR A 73 1.34 -0.81 -7.94
CA THR A 73 1.88 -0.82 -9.31
C THR A 73 2.71 -2.08 -9.59
N THR A 74 2.91 -2.42 -10.87
CA THR A 74 3.94 -3.39 -11.29
C THR A 74 5.28 -2.71 -11.62
N ASP A 75 5.32 -1.37 -11.63
CA ASP A 75 6.49 -0.58 -12.00
C ASP A 75 7.41 -0.34 -10.81
N PHE A 76 8.58 -0.98 -10.82
CA PHE A 76 9.60 -0.84 -9.78
C PHE A 76 10.28 0.53 -9.77
N THR A 77 10.13 1.37 -10.81
CA THR A 77 10.76 2.70 -10.84
C THR A 77 10.25 3.62 -9.73
N VAL A 78 9.08 3.35 -9.15
CA VAL A 78 8.52 4.11 -8.02
C VAL A 78 9.33 3.98 -6.72
N LEU A 79 10.17 2.93 -6.61
CA LEU A 79 11.00 2.69 -5.43
C LEU A 79 12.07 3.76 -5.22
N LYS A 80 12.44 4.50 -6.27
CA LYS A 80 13.42 5.61 -6.19
C LYS A 80 12.97 6.73 -5.23
N ASP A 81 11.66 6.84 -5.01
CA ASP A 81 11.03 7.87 -4.21
C ASP A 81 10.58 7.34 -2.83
N ALA A 82 10.94 6.10 -2.47
CA ALA A 82 10.59 5.47 -1.19
C ALA A 82 11.68 5.72 -0.14
N ASP A 83 11.27 6.03 1.09
CA ASP A 83 12.19 6.20 2.22
C ASP A 83 12.50 4.87 2.91
N ALA A 84 11.58 3.90 2.79
CA ALA A 84 11.71 2.52 3.27
C ALA A 84 11.07 1.54 2.28
N ILE A 85 11.65 0.36 2.14
CA ILE A 85 11.22 -0.75 1.26
C ILE A 85 11.19 -2.04 2.07
#